data_AF-A0A2V9QJ89-F1
#
_entry.id   AF-A0A2V9QJ89-F1
#
_cell.length_a   1.000
_cell.length_b   1.000
_cell.length_c   1.000
_cell.angle_alpha   90.00
_cell.angle_beta   90.00
_cell.angle_gamma   90.00
#
_symmetry.space_group_name_H-M   'P 1'
#
loop_
_entity.id
_entity.type
_entity.pdbx_description
1 polymer ?
#
loop_
_entity_poly.entity_id
_entity_poly.type
_entity_poly.pdbx_seq_one_letter_code
_entity_poly.pdbx_strand_id
1 'polypeptide(L)'
;MVTQRLAVVLVFAGLIALVVILTGSYQPLQAQVGTASLGGAVTDPSGAAIPSAEVALESMTRKAARQTVTDPAGSYVFTSLLPDTYQLVVRAKGFATKTTQNIELTSGQGSTLNVALEIGAEATQVNVSAEAPLLQTTTATLGSQVGTEQLISLPLLGRSFTDMMLILPGASIPNQTYWVQFSPQGVGGSGGGDVAFYGQRPRNNAFYMDGGLNAFLLFNSVPHYPPPEAIAEMKVESGMDSGAYGFASGANISVVTKSGTNQYHADAWEFLRNDAMNARSFFDPTKPRIRWNQFGGSGGGPLVIPHLVSKENNWYVFGWYEGIRQPSRSPSYALVPSDAELAGDFSADPLIYNPYTSVVDANGRLLSRSPFANNQIPTGSTNICSPNPTCIHDGALQIVKTLFPRANLPTGSGPGGTNYLGT
;
A
#
# COMPACT_ATOMS: atom_id res chain seq x y z
N MET A 1 -51.70 16.69 -8.84
CA MET A 1 -50.59 17.65 -9.06
C MET A 1 -50.00 18.24 -7.77
N VAL A 2 -50.78 18.56 -6.74
CA VAL A 2 -50.27 19.13 -5.47
C VAL A 2 -49.46 18.13 -4.63
N THR A 3 -49.86 16.85 -4.61
CA THR A 3 -49.19 15.78 -3.86
C THR A 3 -47.80 15.39 -4.38
N GLN A 4 -47.55 15.48 -5.70
CA GLN A 4 -46.24 15.21 -6.30
C GLN A 4 -45.21 16.30 -5.99
N ARG A 5 -45.63 17.57 -5.90
CA ARG A 5 -44.74 18.69 -5.54
C ARG A 5 -44.29 18.61 -4.09
N LEU A 6 -45.15 18.14 -3.18
CA LEU A 6 -44.81 17.95 -1.77
C LEU A 6 -43.76 16.85 -1.58
N ALA A 7 -43.87 15.73 -2.32
CA ALA A 7 -42.93 14.63 -2.27
C ALA A 7 -41.52 15.02 -2.75
N VAL A 8 -41.42 15.82 -3.83
CA VAL A 8 -40.12 16.31 -4.34
C VAL A 8 -39.46 17.27 -3.35
N VAL A 9 -40.23 18.14 -2.69
CA VAL A 9 -39.70 19.06 -1.66
C VAL A 9 -39.21 18.31 -0.42
N LEU A 10 -39.92 17.26 0.01
CA LEU A 10 -39.51 16.43 1.14
C LEU A 10 -38.25 15.60 0.83
N VAL A 11 -38.11 15.09 -0.41
CA VAL A 11 -36.89 14.39 -0.85
C VAL A 11 -35.70 15.35 -0.95
N PHE A 12 -35.89 16.57 -1.46
CA PHE A 12 -34.84 17.59 -1.49
C PHE A 12 -34.43 18.04 -0.09
N ALA A 13 -35.39 18.25 0.82
CA ALA A 13 -35.12 18.59 2.22
C ALA A 13 -34.39 17.44 2.94
N GLY A 14 -34.76 16.18 2.66
CA GLY A 14 -34.07 15.00 3.17
C GLY A 14 -32.63 14.86 2.65
N LEU A 15 -32.40 15.15 1.36
CA LEU A 15 -31.05 15.17 0.77
C LEU A 15 -30.17 16.29 1.37
N ILE A 16 -30.73 17.48 1.59
CA ILE A 16 -30.00 18.60 2.23
C ILE A 16 -29.68 18.25 3.69
N ALA A 17 -30.63 17.68 4.43
CA ALA A 17 -30.39 17.24 5.81
C ALA A 17 -29.32 16.14 5.88
N LEU A 18 -29.30 15.19 4.92
CA LEU A 18 -28.30 14.15 4.82
C LEU A 18 -26.90 14.73 4.52
N VAL A 19 -26.80 15.71 3.61
CA VAL A 19 -25.54 16.41 3.32
C VAL A 19 -25.05 17.18 4.54
N VAL A 20 -25.93 17.86 5.28
CA VAL A 20 -25.57 18.60 6.50
C VAL A 20 -25.09 17.66 7.60
N ILE A 21 -25.72 16.50 7.78
CA ILE A 21 -25.30 15.48 8.76
C ILE A 21 -23.96 14.84 8.37
N LEU A 22 -23.74 14.58 7.08
CA LEU A 22 -22.46 14.07 6.55
C LEU A 22 -21.32 15.09 6.68
N THR A 23 -21.62 16.40 6.60
CA THR A 23 -20.62 17.45 6.80
C THR A 23 -20.42 17.87 8.26
N GLY A 24 -21.37 17.58 9.14
CA GLY A 24 -21.34 18.00 10.55
C GLY A 24 -20.54 17.08 11.47
N SER A 25 -20.07 15.93 10.97
CA SER A 25 -19.41 14.88 11.75
C SER A 25 -17.94 14.66 11.35
N TYR A 26 -17.26 15.70 10.86
CA TYR A 26 -15.81 15.71 10.75
C TYR A 26 -15.18 15.92 12.14
N GLN A 27 -15.02 14.84 12.91
CA GLN A 27 -13.94 14.84 13.90
C GLN A 27 -12.62 14.65 13.13
N PRO A 28 -11.62 15.53 13.28
CA PRO A 28 -10.31 15.29 12.69
C PRO A 28 -9.71 14.07 13.41
N LEU A 29 -9.84 12.89 12.81
CA LEU A 29 -8.99 11.76 13.15
C LEU A 29 -7.56 12.19 12.80
N GLN A 30 -6.77 12.50 13.83
CA GLN A 30 -5.35 12.71 13.72
C GLN A 30 -4.68 11.33 13.52
N ALA A 31 -4.80 10.78 12.31
CA ALA A 31 -3.90 9.72 11.87
C ALA A 31 -2.53 10.38 11.61
N GLN A 32 -1.63 10.33 12.61
CA GLN A 32 -0.32 11.01 12.58
C GLN A 32 0.78 10.16 11.92
N VAL A 33 0.40 9.16 11.14
CA VAL A 33 1.38 8.34 10.42
C VAL A 33 1.72 9.10 9.14
N GLY A 34 3.00 9.31 8.83
CA GLY A 34 3.41 10.00 7.60
C GLY A 34 3.96 11.43 7.75
N THR A 35 4.05 11.98 8.97
CA THR A 35 4.59 13.32 9.22
C THR A 35 5.97 13.30 9.88
N ALA A 36 6.74 14.37 9.73
CA ALA A 36 8.02 14.62 10.39
C ALA A 36 7.87 15.51 11.63
N SER A 37 8.89 15.52 12.49
CA SER A 37 9.06 16.49 13.57
C SER A 37 10.45 17.12 13.54
N LEU A 38 10.51 18.40 13.91
CA LEU A 38 11.75 19.16 14.05
C LEU A 38 11.78 19.79 15.43
N GLY A 39 12.75 19.43 16.25
CA GLY A 39 13.01 20.05 17.54
C GLY A 39 14.40 20.66 17.61
N GLY A 40 14.69 21.38 18.68
CA GLY A 40 16.03 21.89 18.94
C GLY A 40 16.06 22.88 20.09
N ALA A 41 17.25 23.37 20.41
CA ALA A 41 17.46 24.43 21.37
C ALA A 41 18.10 25.67 20.71
N VAL A 42 17.70 26.85 21.18
CA VAL A 42 18.30 28.13 20.80
C VAL A 42 19.21 28.60 21.92
N THR A 43 20.47 28.86 21.61
CA THR A 43 21.49 29.27 22.57
C THR A 43 22.22 30.53 22.16
N ASP A 44 22.82 31.23 23.12
CA ASP A 44 23.75 32.34 22.87
C ASP A 44 25.19 31.83 22.59
N PRO A 45 26.16 32.72 22.27
CA PRO A 45 27.55 32.32 22.02
C PRO A 45 28.27 31.74 23.24
N SER A 46 27.76 31.97 24.46
CA SER A 46 28.28 31.38 25.71
C SER A 46 27.70 29.99 26.00
N GLY A 47 26.71 29.55 25.19
CA GLY A 47 26.00 28.29 25.36
C GLY A 47 24.79 28.39 26.29
N ALA A 48 24.40 29.59 26.73
CA ALA A 48 23.22 29.79 27.56
C ALA A 48 21.93 29.71 26.73
N ALA A 49 20.87 29.12 27.28
CA ALA A 49 19.58 29.01 26.62
C ALA A 49 18.90 30.39 26.44
N ILE A 50 18.31 30.62 25.27
CA ILE A 50 17.57 31.84 24.97
C ILE A 50 16.06 31.54 25.02
N PRO A 51 15.35 31.98 26.09
CA PRO A 51 13.91 31.83 26.17
C PRO A 51 13.18 32.87 25.31
N SER A 52 11.95 32.55 24.91
CA SER A 52 11.06 33.44 24.14
C SER A 52 11.67 33.94 22.81
N ALA A 53 12.57 33.17 22.20
CA ALA A 53 13.01 33.40 20.84
C ALA A 53 11.89 33.00 19.87
N GLU A 54 11.57 33.85 18.90
CA GLU A 54 10.63 33.54 17.84
C GLU A 54 11.29 32.59 16.84
N VAL A 55 10.62 31.48 16.57
CA VAL A 55 11.08 30.46 15.64
C VAL A 55 10.02 30.27 14.56
N ALA A 56 10.36 30.63 13.33
CA ALA A 56 9.50 30.48 12.16
C ALA A 56 10.07 29.43 11.22
N LEU A 57 9.25 28.46 10.83
CA LEU A 57 9.58 27.40 9.89
C LEU A 57 8.70 27.53 8.65
N GLU A 58 9.29 27.71 7.47
CA GLU A 58 8.58 27.85 6.20
C GLU A 58 8.94 26.72 5.23
N SER A 59 7.92 26.09 4.65
CA SER A 59 8.08 25.13 3.56
C SER A 59 8.52 25.87 2.28
N MET A 60 9.63 25.43 1.68
CA MET A 60 10.18 26.06 0.48
C MET A 60 9.31 25.83 -0.76
N THR A 61 8.60 24.70 -0.83
CA THR A 61 7.76 24.31 -1.98
C THR A 61 6.28 24.72 -1.84
N ARG A 62 5.70 24.63 -0.63
CA ARG A 62 4.28 24.93 -0.35
C ARG A 62 4.07 26.32 0.25
N LYS A 63 5.13 27.02 0.66
CA LYS A 63 5.05 28.36 1.27
C LYS A 63 4.18 28.44 2.53
N ALA A 64 3.92 27.27 3.13
CA ALA A 64 3.23 27.18 4.41
C ALA A 64 4.23 27.49 5.53
N ALA A 65 3.90 28.48 6.37
CA ALA A 65 4.72 28.86 7.51
C ALA A 65 4.08 28.41 8.83
N ARG A 66 4.90 27.94 9.76
CA ARG A 66 4.52 27.69 11.16
C ARG A 66 5.44 28.47 12.07
N GLN A 67 4.90 28.95 13.18
CA GLN A 67 5.65 29.70 14.16
C GLN A 67 5.48 29.08 15.55
N THR A 68 6.55 29.13 16.33
CA THR A 68 6.57 28.79 17.74
C THR A 68 7.54 29.72 18.46
N VAL A 69 7.56 29.64 19.79
CA VAL A 69 8.51 30.36 20.63
C VAL A 69 9.27 29.38 21.50
N THR A 70 10.52 29.69 21.83
CA THR A 70 11.31 28.84 22.72
C THR A 70 10.81 28.90 24.17
N ASP A 71 10.89 27.77 24.85
CA ASP A 71 10.54 27.64 26.26
C ASP A 71 11.66 28.20 27.20
N PRO A 72 11.50 28.15 28.53
CA PRO A 72 12.53 28.62 29.48
C PRO A 72 13.89 27.90 29.37
N ALA A 73 13.92 26.69 28.80
CA ALA A 73 15.14 25.94 28.52
C ALA A 73 15.68 26.23 27.11
N GLY A 74 15.13 27.20 26.39
CA GLY A 74 15.50 27.56 25.03
C GLY A 74 15.05 26.55 23.97
N SER A 75 14.20 25.59 24.33
CA SER A 75 13.80 24.50 23.43
C SER A 75 12.58 24.87 22.59
N TYR A 76 12.53 24.37 21.36
CA TYR A 76 11.39 24.50 20.45
C TYR A 76 11.07 23.15 19.79
N VAL A 77 9.81 23.01 19.35
CA VAL A 77 9.37 21.82 18.62
C VAL A 77 8.29 22.14 17.60
N PHE A 78 8.40 21.55 16.42
CA PHE A 78 7.37 21.46 15.40
C PHE A 78 7.02 19.99 15.19
N THR A 79 5.75 19.66 15.31
CA THR A 79 5.21 18.31 15.04
C THR A 79 4.28 18.35 13.83
N SER A 80 4.00 17.19 13.24
CA SER A 80 3.07 17.05 12.12
C SER A 80 3.48 17.85 10.87
N LEU A 81 4.79 17.89 10.58
CA LEU A 81 5.30 18.51 9.36
C LEU A 81 5.16 17.53 8.19
N LEU A 82 4.71 18.03 7.03
CA LEU A 82 4.72 17.22 5.82
C LEU A 82 6.16 17.08 5.29
N PRO A 83 6.51 15.97 4.62
CA PRO A 83 7.81 15.87 3.96
C PRO A 83 8.03 17.03 2.98
N ASP A 84 9.15 17.74 3.14
CA ASP A 84 9.52 18.93 2.37
C ASP A 84 10.95 19.38 2.69
N THR A 85 11.43 20.35 1.91
CA THR A 85 12.56 21.19 2.28
C THR A 85 12.07 22.46 2.97
N TYR A 86 12.64 22.77 4.13
CA TYR A 86 12.24 23.89 4.97
C TYR A 86 13.35 24.94 5.14
N GLN A 87 12.91 26.17 5.45
CA GLN A 87 13.73 27.26 5.96
C GLN A 87 13.32 27.56 7.40
N LEU A 88 14.28 27.62 8.32
CA LEU A 88 14.09 28.01 9.71
C LEU A 88 14.66 29.41 9.93
N VAL A 89 13.86 30.32 10.48
CA VAL A 89 14.25 31.67 10.87
C VAL A 89 14.08 31.81 12.38
N VAL A 90 15.15 32.17 13.08
CA VAL A 90 15.14 32.40 14.52
C VAL A 90 15.46 33.84 14.82
N ARG A 91 14.62 34.48 15.66
CA ARG A 91 14.77 35.86 16.11
C ARG A 91 14.69 35.94 17.63
N ALA A 92 15.59 36.72 18.23
CA ALA A 92 15.54 37.04 19.65
C ALA A 92 16.05 38.47 19.86
N LYS A 93 15.44 39.19 20.80
CA LYS A 93 15.79 40.59 21.08
C LYS A 93 17.26 40.70 21.52
N GLY A 94 18.03 41.55 20.85
CA GLY A 94 19.45 41.75 21.12
C GLY A 94 20.39 40.75 20.41
N PHE A 95 19.85 39.90 19.55
CA PHE A 95 20.59 38.95 18.72
C PHE A 95 20.35 39.18 17.23
N ALA A 96 21.33 38.78 16.42
CA ALA A 96 21.20 38.76 14.98
C ALA A 96 20.19 37.69 14.53
N THR A 97 19.41 37.97 13.48
CA THR A 97 18.47 37.00 12.92
C THR A 97 19.26 35.88 12.24
N LYS A 98 18.99 34.63 12.62
CA LYS A 98 19.63 33.47 11.99
C LYS A 98 18.64 32.76 11.08
N THR A 99 19.05 32.56 9.82
CA THR A 99 18.26 31.86 8.82
C THR A 99 19.01 30.61 8.38
N THR A 100 18.44 29.44 8.65
CA THR A 100 18.96 28.15 8.18
C THR A 100 18.09 27.67 7.04
N GLN A 101 18.70 27.42 5.88
CA GLN A 101 18.01 26.97 4.67
C GLN A 101 18.32 25.51 4.35
N ASN A 102 17.53 24.91 3.46
CA ASN A 102 17.71 23.56 2.94
C ASN A 102 17.60 22.46 4.01
N ILE A 103 16.69 22.62 4.97
CA ILE A 103 16.42 21.60 5.98
C ILE A 103 15.47 20.56 5.38
N GLU A 104 15.99 19.43 4.92
CA GLU A 104 15.19 18.32 4.41
C GLU A 104 14.58 17.53 5.57
N LEU A 105 13.25 17.40 5.57
CA LEU A 105 12.50 16.60 6.52
C LEU A 105 11.71 15.52 5.78
N THR A 106 11.85 14.28 6.24
CA THR A 106 11.26 13.10 5.62
C THR A 106 10.23 12.43 6.52
N SER A 107 9.41 11.55 5.95
CA SER A 107 8.29 10.95 6.67
C SER A 107 8.73 10.08 7.86
N GLY A 108 8.12 10.30 9.02
CA GLY A 108 8.47 9.58 10.26
C GLY A 108 9.85 9.93 10.80
N GLN A 109 10.49 10.99 10.32
CA GLN A 109 11.75 11.50 10.85
C GLN A 109 11.49 12.44 12.03
N GLY A 110 12.13 12.17 13.17
CA GLY A 110 12.42 13.19 14.16
C GLY A 110 13.81 13.75 13.91
N SER A 111 13.90 15.06 13.67
CA SER A 111 15.16 15.77 13.46
C SER A 111 15.41 16.78 14.57
N THR A 112 16.68 16.96 14.93
CA THR A 112 17.11 17.94 15.94
C THR A 112 18.05 18.95 15.31
N LEU A 113 17.69 20.24 15.38
CA LEU A 113 18.49 21.35 14.87
C LEU A 113 18.68 22.41 15.95
N ASN A 114 19.85 22.40 16.58
CA ASN A 114 20.23 23.42 17.56
C ASN A 114 20.71 24.69 16.84
N VAL A 115 20.29 25.86 17.34
CA VAL A 115 20.58 27.16 16.72
C VAL A 115 21.30 28.06 17.72
N ALA A 116 22.60 28.26 17.50
CA ALA A 116 23.35 29.29 18.22
C ALA A 116 23.16 30.66 17.55
N LEU A 117 22.65 31.64 18.28
CA LEU A 117 22.50 33.03 17.83
C LEU A 117 23.76 33.84 18.16
N GLU A 118 24.11 34.75 17.26
CA GLU A 118 25.20 35.71 17.48
C GLU A 118 24.65 37.02 18.04
N ILE A 119 25.41 37.67 18.92
CA ILE A 119 25.05 38.98 19.44
C ILE A 119 25.14 39.99 18.29
N GLY A 120 24.04 40.70 18.03
CA GLY A 120 23.95 41.64 16.93
C GLY A 120 22.61 42.37 16.92
N ALA A 121 22.53 43.51 16.24
CA ALA A 121 21.25 44.16 16.01
C ALA A 121 20.38 43.30 15.07
N GLU A 122 19.05 43.33 15.24
CA GLU A 122 18.06 42.51 14.48
C GLU A 122 18.24 42.58 12.95
N ALA A 123 18.90 43.63 12.44
CA ALA A 123 19.16 43.88 11.03
C ALA A 123 20.29 43.05 10.39
N THR A 124 21.02 42.21 11.14
CA THR A 124 22.07 41.36 10.58
C THR A 124 21.52 39.95 10.34
N GLN A 125 21.40 39.54 9.07
CA GLN A 125 20.95 38.20 8.69
C GLN A 125 22.15 37.29 8.41
N VAL A 126 22.26 36.18 9.14
CA VAL A 126 23.25 35.12 8.87
C VAL A 126 22.56 33.96 8.18
N ASN A 127 22.92 33.70 6.92
CA ASN A 127 22.40 32.58 6.13
C ASN A 127 23.36 31.38 6.25
N VAL A 128 22.85 30.26 6.76
CA VAL A 128 23.58 28.99 6.80
C VAL A 128 22.82 27.97 5.94
N SER A 129 23.51 27.33 4.99
CA SER A 129 22.98 26.17 4.28
C SER A 129 23.23 24.94 5.15
N ALA A 130 22.17 24.22 5.53
CA ALA A 130 22.33 22.95 6.23
C ALA A 130 22.89 21.89 5.27
N GLU A 131 23.94 21.18 5.69
CA GLU A 131 24.35 19.92 5.08
C GLU A 131 23.50 18.81 5.75
N ALA A 132 22.91 17.91 4.95
CA ALA A 132 22.05 16.86 5.48
C ALA A 132 22.83 15.97 6.47
N PRO A 133 22.34 15.74 7.71
CA PRO A 133 22.99 14.80 8.60
C PRO A 133 22.86 13.40 8.01
N LEU A 134 23.99 12.83 7.57
CA LEU A 134 24.07 11.49 6.97
C LEU A 134 23.74 10.35 7.95
N LEU A 135 23.55 10.65 9.25
CA LEU A 135 23.42 9.67 10.32
C LEU A 135 22.22 9.97 11.24
N GLN A 136 21.19 9.12 11.17
CA GLN A 136 20.08 9.13 12.11
C GLN A 136 20.49 8.43 13.41
N THR A 137 20.88 9.19 14.43
CA THR A 137 21.35 8.66 15.74
C THR A 137 20.23 8.39 16.74
N THR A 138 18.98 8.72 16.39
CA THR A 138 17.83 8.68 17.31
C THR A 138 17.08 7.36 17.30
N THR A 139 17.33 6.48 16.32
CA THR A 139 16.62 5.20 16.16
C THR A 139 17.59 4.06 15.86
N ALA A 140 17.35 2.87 16.43
CA ALA A 140 18.14 1.66 16.16
C ALA A 140 17.78 0.95 14.84
N THR A 141 16.97 1.58 13.99
CA THR A 141 16.36 0.97 12.80
C THR A 141 17.32 1.00 11.61
N LEU A 142 17.43 -0.10 10.87
CA LEU A 142 18.08 -0.10 9.56
C LEU A 142 17.05 0.33 8.51
N GLY A 143 17.05 1.62 8.24
CA GLY A 143 16.17 2.26 7.25
C GLY A 143 16.94 2.64 6.00
N SER A 144 16.30 2.54 4.84
CA SER A 144 16.75 3.20 3.62
C SER A 144 15.62 4.02 3.03
N GLN A 145 15.97 5.20 2.54
CA GLN A 145 15.10 6.07 1.80
C GLN A 145 15.39 5.90 0.30
N VAL A 146 14.32 5.80 -0.49
CA VAL A 146 14.37 5.83 -1.95
C VAL A 146 13.60 7.05 -2.41
N GLY A 147 14.32 8.00 -2.99
CA GLY A 147 13.75 9.25 -3.49
C GLY A 147 13.07 9.10 -4.85
N THR A 148 12.26 10.09 -5.24
CA THR A 148 11.60 10.14 -6.55
C THR A 148 12.56 9.93 -7.72
N GLU A 149 13.75 10.55 -7.69
CA GLU A 149 14.71 10.44 -8.79
C GLU A 149 15.20 9.01 -8.98
N GLN A 150 15.46 8.28 -7.89
CA GLN A 150 15.85 6.87 -7.96
C GLN A 150 14.72 6.00 -8.50
N LEU A 151 13.48 6.23 -8.05
CA LEU A 151 12.29 5.52 -8.53
C LEU A 151 12.06 5.71 -10.04
N ILE A 152 12.39 6.88 -10.60
CA ILE A 152 12.19 7.18 -12.02
C ILE A 152 13.40 6.74 -12.87
N SER A 153 14.62 6.90 -12.35
CA SER A 153 15.85 6.64 -13.11
C SER A 153 16.26 5.17 -13.17
N LEU A 154 15.86 4.37 -12.18
CA LEU A 154 16.20 2.96 -12.16
C LEU A 154 15.28 2.16 -13.09
N PRO A 155 15.81 1.14 -13.78
CA PRO A 155 15.03 0.32 -14.69
C PRO A 155 14.07 -0.59 -13.91
N LEU A 156 12.83 -0.12 -13.72
CA LEU A 156 11.76 -0.85 -13.06
C LEU A 156 10.89 -1.61 -14.06
N LEU A 157 10.94 -2.94 -14.04
CA LEU A 157 10.16 -3.76 -14.97
C LEU A 157 8.68 -3.79 -14.55
N GLY A 158 7.84 -3.05 -15.28
CA GLY A 158 6.43 -2.86 -14.89
C GLY A 158 6.21 -1.67 -13.94
N ARG A 159 7.28 -0.91 -13.64
CA ARG A 159 7.26 0.35 -12.87
C ARG A 159 6.65 0.20 -11.48
N SER A 160 6.88 -0.94 -10.83
CA SER A 160 6.47 -1.15 -9.46
C SER A 160 7.50 -0.57 -8.49
N PHE A 161 7.06 0.28 -7.56
CA PHE A 161 7.95 0.80 -6.51
C PHE A 161 8.49 -0.31 -5.60
N THR A 162 7.78 -1.44 -5.48
CA THR A 162 8.20 -2.58 -4.64
C THR A 162 9.49 -3.23 -5.13
N ASP A 163 9.83 -3.09 -6.40
CA ASP A 163 11.10 -3.60 -6.95
C ASP A 163 12.31 -2.87 -6.35
N MET A 164 12.13 -1.63 -5.87
CA MET A 164 13.19 -0.89 -5.18
C MET A 164 13.53 -1.48 -3.82
N MET A 165 12.67 -2.34 -3.25
CA MET A 165 13.01 -3.06 -2.03
C MET A 165 14.20 -4.00 -2.25
N LEU A 166 14.41 -4.48 -3.48
CA LEU A 166 15.49 -5.43 -3.80
C LEU A 166 16.88 -4.81 -3.84
N ILE A 167 16.99 -3.48 -3.90
CA ILE A 167 18.28 -2.81 -3.82
C ILE A 167 18.78 -2.71 -2.36
N LEU A 168 17.92 -3.04 -1.40
CA LEU A 168 18.20 -2.94 0.02
C LEU A 168 18.88 -4.21 0.55
N PRO A 169 19.76 -4.08 1.54
CA PRO A 169 20.41 -5.23 2.15
C PRO A 169 19.38 -6.15 2.82
N GLY A 170 19.60 -7.46 2.70
CA GLY A 170 18.73 -8.47 3.32
C GLY A 170 17.40 -8.71 2.59
N ALA A 171 17.10 -7.94 1.53
CA ALA A 171 15.95 -8.18 0.68
C ALA A 171 16.22 -9.32 -0.32
N SER A 172 15.25 -10.21 -0.52
CA SER A 172 15.33 -11.32 -1.46
C SER A 172 13.94 -11.78 -1.92
N ILE A 173 13.85 -12.44 -3.07
CA ILE A 173 12.61 -13.09 -3.52
C ILE A 173 12.80 -14.61 -3.30
N PRO A 174 12.18 -15.21 -2.27
CA PRO A 174 12.42 -16.60 -1.93
C PRO A 174 11.77 -17.59 -2.91
N ASN A 175 10.81 -17.16 -3.73
CA ASN A 175 10.17 -18.01 -4.73
C ASN A 175 9.76 -17.19 -5.97
N GLN A 176 10.44 -17.38 -7.11
CA GLN A 176 10.09 -16.77 -8.41
C GLN A 176 8.89 -17.45 -9.10
N THR A 177 8.32 -18.50 -8.52
CA THR A 177 7.22 -19.30 -9.10
C THR A 177 5.84 -18.74 -8.77
N TYR A 178 5.72 -17.82 -7.81
CA TYR A 178 4.51 -17.01 -7.74
C TYR A 178 4.48 -16.18 -9.00
N TRP A 179 3.36 -16.22 -9.70
CA TRP A 179 3.07 -15.45 -10.90
C TRP A 179 3.50 -14.00 -10.70
N VAL A 180 4.76 -13.68 -11.01
CA VAL A 180 5.30 -12.33 -11.03
C VAL A 180 4.62 -11.67 -12.21
N GLN A 181 3.38 -11.27 -11.96
CA GLN A 181 2.69 -10.35 -12.79
C GLN A 181 3.50 -9.09 -12.61
N PHE A 182 4.31 -8.80 -13.62
CA PHE A 182 4.96 -7.51 -13.83
C PHE A 182 3.93 -6.36 -14.00
N SER A 183 2.68 -6.57 -13.54
CA SER A 183 1.60 -5.61 -13.41
C SER A 183 1.54 -5.26 -11.93
N PRO A 184 1.69 -3.99 -11.56
CA PRO A 184 1.43 -3.52 -10.22
C PRO A 184 0.08 -4.03 -9.69
N GLN A 185 -0.96 -4.14 -10.52
CA GLN A 185 -2.29 -4.57 -10.08
C GLN A 185 -2.50 -6.09 -10.05
N GLY A 186 -1.68 -6.86 -10.77
CA GLY A 186 -1.93 -8.28 -11.02
C GLY A 186 -3.33 -8.58 -11.60
N VAL A 187 -3.57 -9.81 -12.00
CA VAL A 187 -4.92 -10.35 -12.16
C VAL A 187 -5.32 -10.83 -10.76
N GLY A 188 -6.14 -10.04 -10.06
CA GLY A 188 -6.64 -10.39 -8.72
C GLY A 188 -5.90 -9.75 -7.54
N GLY A 189 -5.17 -8.64 -7.73
CA GLY A 189 -4.63 -7.85 -6.61
C GLY A 189 -3.48 -8.52 -5.85
N SER A 190 -2.73 -9.42 -6.49
CA SER A 190 -1.67 -10.23 -5.84
C SER A 190 -0.25 -9.68 -6.03
N GLY A 191 -0.07 -8.48 -6.60
CA GLY A 191 1.26 -7.91 -6.86
C GLY A 191 1.99 -7.44 -5.59
N GLY A 192 3.33 -7.43 -5.67
CA GLY A 192 4.32 -6.66 -4.87
C GLY A 192 4.54 -7.03 -3.40
N GLY A 193 3.96 -8.14 -2.92
CA GLY A 193 4.22 -8.70 -1.60
C GLY A 193 5.30 -9.78 -1.56
N ASP A 194 6.11 -9.96 -2.62
CA ASP A 194 6.97 -11.14 -2.80
C ASP A 194 8.39 -10.99 -2.21
N VAL A 195 8.76 -9.77 -1.81
CA VAL A 195 10.08 -9.51 -1.22
C VAL A 195 10.10 -9.93 0.24
N ALA A 196 11.06 -10.75 0.62
CA ALA A 196 11.36 -11.11 2.00
C ALA A 196 12.59 -10.34 2.51
N PHE A 197 12.52 -9.84 3.75
CA PHE A 197 13.67 -9.29 4.45
C PHE A 197 14.22 -10.28 5.48
N TYR A 198 15.54 -10.45 5.53
CA TYR A 198 16.25 -11.20 6.57
C TYR A 198 15.69 -12.60 6.86
N GLY A 199 15.23 -13.31 5.82
CA GLY A 199 14.71 -14.67 5.92
C GLY A 199 13.26 -14.78 6.44
N GLN A 200 12.57 -13.65 6.63
CA GLN A 200 11.15 -13.65 6.99
C GLN A 200 10.26 -14.05 5.81
N ARG A 201 8.97 -14.29 6.06
CA ARG A 201 8.00 -14.54 4.99
C ARG A 201 7.72 -13.24 4.25
N PRO A 202 7.55 -13.24 2.91
CA PRO A 202 7.20 -12.03 2.17
C PRO A 202 5.91 -11.35 2.67
N ARG A 203 4.94 -12.16 3.11
CA ARG A 203 3.69 -11.69 3.73
C ARG A 203 3.84 -11.10 5.14
N ASN A 204 5.05 -11.00 5.67
CA ASN A 204 5.32 -10.41 6.97
C ASN A 204 5.84 -8.97 6.86
N ASN A 205 5.73 -8.35 5.69
CA ASN A 205 5.95 -6.92 5.51
C ASN A 205 4.66 -6.14 5.73
N ALA A 206 4.73 -4.93 6.25
CA ALA A 206 3.60 -4.01 6.26
C ALA A 206 3.83 -2.88 5.25
N PHE A 207 2.80 -2.56 4.47
CA PHE A 207 2.83 -1.48 3.50
C PHE A 207 1.93 -0.36 3.96
N TYR A 208 2.44 0.87 3.94
CA TYR A 208 1.73 2.09 4.29
C TYR A 208 1.79 3.06 3.12
N MET A 209 0.70 3.78 2.90
CA MET A 209 0.60 4.87 1.93
C MET A 209 0.06 6.10 2.65
N ASP A 210 0.81 7.20 2.64
CA ASP A 210 0.44 8.47 3.29
C ASP A 210 -0.03 8.26 4.75
N GLY A 211 0.61 7.30 5.42
CA GLY A 211 0.32 6.91 6.80
C GLY A 211 -0.80 5.87 7.00
N GLY A 212 -1.64 5.65 6.00
CA GLY A 212 -2.67 4.60 6.04
C GLY A 212 -2.08 3.22 5.73
N LEU A 213 -2.60 2.17 6.37
CA LEU A 213 -2.26 0.79 6.00
C LEU A 213 -2.74 0.52 4.56
N ASN A 214 -1.82 0.17 3.67
CA ASN A 214 -2.04 -0.14 2.27
C ASN A 214 -1.83 -1.64 2.04
N ALA A 215 -2.72 -2.47 2.59
CA ALA A 215 -2.59 -3.92 2.52
C ALA A 215 -3.95 -4.61 2.28
N PHE A 216 -3.95 -5.62 1.42
CA PHE A 216 -5.04 -6.57 1.28
C PHE A 216 -4.89 -7.67 2.33
N LEU A 217 -5.68 -7.60 3.41
CA LEU A 217 -5.47 -8.37 4.64
C LEU A 217 -5.39 -9.90 4.46
N LEU A 218 -6.06 -10.48 3.46
CA LEU A 218 -6.08 -11.93 3.24
C LEU A 218 -4.76 -12.47 2.66
N PHE A 219 -4.12 -11.71 1.76
CA PHE A 219 -2.91 -12.14 1.04
C PHE A 219 -1.68 -11.30 1.36
N ASN A 220 -1.85 -10.21 2.11
CA ASN A 220 -0.85 -9.19 2.41
C ASN A 220 -0.16 -8.64 1.15
N SER A 221 -0.96 -8.42 0.09
CA SER A 221 -0.55 -7.72 -1.12
C SER A 221 -0.90 -6.24 -1.04
N VAL A 222 -0.29 -5.42 -1.89
CA VAL A 222 -0.55 -3.96 -1.90
C VAL A 222 -1.76 -3.68 -2.82
N PRO A 223 -2.84 -3.06 -2.35
CA PRO A 223 -4.00 -2.76 -3.20
C PRO A 223 -3.80 -1.48 -4.03
N HIS A 224 -3.08 -0.48 -3.51
CA HIS A 224 -2.81 0.78 -4.22
C HIS A 224 -1.34 0.90 -4.63
N TYR A 225 -1.14 1.02 -5.95
CA TYR A 225 0.17 1.19 -6.57
C TYR A 225 0.28 2.54 -7.27
N PRO A 226 0.90 3.54 -6.64
CA PRO A 226 1.22 4.78 -7.31
C PRO A 226 2.39 4.53 -8.28
N PRO A 227 2.37 5.12 -9.49
CA PRO A 227 3.52 5.09 -10.39
C PRO A 227 4.69 5.87 -9.77
N PRO A 228 5.94 5.61 -10.19
CA PRO A 228 7.13 6.31 -9.70
C PRO A 228 7.00 7.84 -9.64
N GLU A 229 6.37 8.45 -10.65
CA GLU A 229 6.19 9.90 -10.77
C GLU A 229 5.20 10.47 -9.74
N ALA A 230 4.33 9.64 -9.17
CA ALA A 230 3.40 10.03 -8.11
C ALA A 230 4.00 9.86 -6.70
N ILE A 231 5.18 9.25 -6.56
CA ILE A 231 5.83 8.99 -5.27
C ILE A 231 6.83 10.11 -4.97
N ALA A 232 6.67 10.77 -3.82
CA ALA A 232 7.64 11.73 -3.29
C ALA A 232 8.80 10.98 -2.61
N GLU A 233 8.47 9.97 -1.83
CA GLU A 233 9.44 9.21 -1.06
C GLU A 233 8.91 7.80 -0.78
N MET A 234 9.84 6.84 -0.77
CA MET A 234 9.62 5.53 -0.18
C MET A 234 10.64 5.29 0.92
N LYS A 235 10.15 4.97 2.11
CA LYS A 235 10.98 4.58 3.26
C LYS A 235 10.77 3.11 3.53
N VAL A 236 11.86 2.37 3.66
CA VAL A 236 11.83 0.97 4.07
C VAL A 236 12.62 0.82 5.36
N GLU A 237 11.94 0.35 6.39
CA GLU A 237 12.50 0.10 7.72
C GLU A 237 12.48 -1.41 7.97
N SER A 238 13.65 -2.02 8.03
CA SER A 238 13.81 -3.48 8.19
C SER A 238 14.66 -3.79 9.43
N GLY A 239 14.37 -4.90 10.12
CA GLY A 239 15.03 -5.26 11.37
C GLY A 239 14.21 -4.92 12.62
N MET A 240 14.85 -4.47 13.72
CA MET A 240 14.15 -4.08 14.95
C MET A 240 13.37 -2.78 14.72
N ASP A 241 12.04 -2.92 14.75
CA ASP A 241 11.09 -1.81 14.60
C ASP A 241 11.16 -0.85 15.80
N SER A 242 10.89 0.42 15.55
CA SER A 242 10.76 1.48 16.56
C SER A 242 9.53 1.31 17.48
N GLY A 243 8.70 0.29 17.22
CA GLY A 243 7.44 0.02 17.94
C GLY A 243 6.28 0.93 17.52
N ALA A 244 6.52 1.88 16.61
CA ALA A 244 5.48 2.74 16.04
C ALA A 244 4.57 1.98 15.05
N TYR A 245 5.08 0.90 14.46
CA TYR A 245 4.36 0.05 13.54
C TYR A 245 4.17 -1.34 14.15
N GLY A 246 3.09 -2.01 13.74
CA GLY A 246 2.75 -3.36 14.15
C GLY A 246 2.54 -4.24 12.92
N PHE A 247 2.42 -5.55 13.11
CA PHE A 247 2.11 -6.52 12.04
C PHE A 247 3.21 -6.76 10.99
N ALA A 248 4.37 -6.10 11.08
CA ALA A 248 5.54 -6.40 10.26
C ALA A 248 6.65 -7.08 11.08
N SER A 249 6.99 -8.33 10.74
CA SER A 249 8.23 -8.95 11.24
C SER A 249 9.36 -8.96 10.21
N GLY A 250 9.06 -8.64 8.94
CA GLY A 250 10.03 -8.45 7.86
C GLY A 250 10.49 -7.00 7.75
N ALA A 251 9.65 -6.15 7.15
CA ALA A 251 9.90 -4.71 7.02
C ALA A 251 8.61 -3.89 7.05
N ASN A 252 8.72 -2.64 7.49
CA ASN A 252 7.72 -1.60 7.28
C ASN A 252 8.10 -0.78 6.05
N ILE A 253 7.19 -0.69 5.10
CA ILE A 253 7.36 0.06 3.85
C ILE A 253 6.36 1.20 3.86
N SER A 254 6.84 2.43 3.91
CA SER A 254 6.01 3.64 3.90
C SER A 254 6.24 4.41 2.62
N VAL A 255 5.19 4.59 1.83
CA VAL A 255 5.21 5.38 0.59
C VAL A 255 4.47 6.68 0.85
N VAL A 256 5.07 7.79 0.44
CA VAL A 256 4.45 9.11 0.47
C VAL A 256 4.19 9.57 -0.95
N THR A 257 2.95 9.93 -1.25
CA THR A 257 2.58 10.48 -2.55
C THR A 257 2.94 11.96 -2.65
N LYS A 258 3.19 12.44 -3.86
CA LYS A 258 3.41 13.86 -4.11
C LYS A 258 2.14 14.65 -3.79
N SER A 259 2.34 15.87 -3.31
CA SER A 259 1.28 16.87 -3.13
C SER A 259 1.48 18.04 -4.07
N GLY A 260 0.43 18.85 -4.26
CA GLY A 260 0.53 20.03 -5.10
C GLY A 260 1.49 21.07 -4.49
N THR A 261 2.09 21.88 -5.35
CA THR A 261 3.00 22.96 -4.98
C THR A 261 2.47 24.32 -5.43
N ASN A 262 3.17 25.40 -5.12
CA ASN A 262 2.81 26.74 -5.59
C ASN A 262 3.05 27.00 -7.09
N GLN A 263 3.60 26.01 -7.80
CA GLN A 263 3.86 26.01 -9.24
C GLN A 263 3.11 24.86 -9.91
N TYR A 264 2.70 25.07 -11.15
CA TYR A 264 2.15 23.98 -11.95
C TYR A 264 3.28 23.11 -12.47
N HIS A 265 3.18 21.80 -12.24
CA HIS A 265 4.10 20.78 -12.74
C HIS A 265 3.29 19.57 -13.21
N ALA A 266 3.71 18.97 -14.31
CA ALA A 266 3.05 17.81 -14.89
C ALA A 266 4.03 16.93 -15.66
N ASP A 267 3.76 15.64 -15.66
CA ASP A 267 4.53 14.60 -16.32
C ASP A 267 3.59 13.69 -17.12
N ALA A 268 4.08 13.13 -18.22
CA ALA A 268 3.37 12.14 -19.01
C ALA A 268 4.34 11.04 -19.46
N TRP A 269 3.86 9.81 -19.55
CA TRP A 269 4.69 8.67 -19.90
C TRP A 269 3.97 7.61 -20.74
N GLU A 270 4.78 6.82 -21.46
CA GLU A 270 4.38 5.61 -22.18
C GLU A 270 5.54 4.62 -22.16
N PHE A 271 5.24 3.38 -21.78
CA PHE A 271 6.19 2.28 -21.67
C PHE A 271 5.67 1.07 -22.46
N LEU A 272 6.38 0.76 -23.54
CA LEU A 272 6.10 -0.36 -24.41
C LEU A 272 6.99 -1.56 -24.05
N ARG A 273 6.38 -2.72 -23.85
CA ARG A 273 7.10 -4.02 -23.81
C ARG A 273 6.40 -5.03 -24.71
N ASN A 274 7.14 -5.64 -25.62
CA ASN A 274 6.56 -6.54 -26.61
C ASN A 274 7.50 -7.69 -27.03
N ASP A 275 6.92 -8.73 -27.64
CA ASP A 275 7.69 -9.84 -28.23
C ASP A 275 8.43 -9.46 -29.51
N ALA A 276 8.36 -8.24 -30.03
CA ALA A 276 9.30 -7.83 -31.08
C ALA A 276 10.67 -7.51 -30.47
N MET A 277 10.69 -6.81 -29.33
CA MET A 277 11.89 -6.33 -28.64
C MET A 277 12.48 -7.33 -27.65
N ASN A 278 11.66 -8.13 -26.97
CA ASN A 278 12.15 -9.09 -25.98
C ASN A 278 12.86 -10.26 -26.66
N ALA A 279 13.83 -10.90 -26.00
CA ALA A 279 14.34 -12.21 -26.42
C ALA A 279 13.44 -13.34 -25.88
N ARG A 280 13.57 -14.56 -26.44
CA ARG A 280 13.00 -15.76 -25.80
C ARG A 280 13.91 -16.22 -24.65
N SER A 281 13.36 -16.84 -23.62
CA SER A 281 14.19 -17.49 -22.60
C SER A 281 14.90 -18.71 -23.20
N PHE A 282 16.04 -19.11 -22.63
CA PHE A 282 16.85 -20.23 -23.16
C PHE A 282 16.04 -21.52 -23.34
N PHE A 283 15.19 -21.84 -22.35
CA PHE A 283 14.38 -23.06 -22.31
C PHE A 283 13.01 -22.95 -23.02
N ASP A 284 12.62 -21.75 -23.46
CA ASP A 284 11.35 -21.59 -24.16
C ASP A 284 11.46 -22.14 -25.59
N PRO A 285 10.59 -23.08 -26.02
CA PRO A 285 10.68 -23.68 -27.35
C PRO A 285 10.38 -22.65 -28.46
N THR A 286 9.59 -21.63 -28.15
CA THR A 286 9.24 -20.54 -29.06
C THR A 286 9.16 -19.23 -28.29
N LYS A 287 9.31 -18.10 -29.00
CA LYS A 287 9.17 -16.77 -28.43
C LYS A 287 7.72 -16.55 -27.94
N PRO A 288 7.48 -16.34 -26.62
CA PRO A 288 6.13 -16.11 -26.12
C PRO A 288 5.60 -14.76 -26.60
N ARG A 289 4.30 -14.70 -26.93
CA ARG A 289 3.67 -13.45 -27.34
C ARG A 289 3.42 -12.56 -26.13
N ILE A 290 3.91 -11.32 -26.16
CA ILE A 290 3.65 -10.31 -25.14
C ILE A 290 3.37 -8.96 -25.81
N ARG A 291 2.34 -8.28 -25.33
CA ARG A 291 2.00 -6.91 -25.69
C ARG A 291 1.66 -6.21 -24.38
N TRP A 292 2.41 -5.16 -24.06
CA TRP A 292 2.30 -4.42 -22.82
C TRP A 292 2.45 -2.94 -23.14
N ASN A 293 1.43 -2.16 -22.81
CA ASN A 293 1.48 -0.70 -22.91
C ASN A 293 1.10 -0.17 -21.54
N GLN A 294 1.98 0.64 -20.96
CA GLN A 294 1.79 1.25 -19.66
C GLN A 294 2.01 2.74 -19.81
N PHE A 295 0.93 3.49 -19.67
CA PHE A 295 0.90 4.91 -19.94
C PHE A 295 0.19 5.66 -18.84
N GLY A 296 0.46 6.94 -18.75
CA GLY A 296 -0.14 7.74 -17.71
C GLY A 296 0.33 9.18 -17.73
N GLY A 297 -0.13 9.90 -16.73
CA GLY A 297 0.30 11.24 -16.46
C GLY A 297 0.03 11.61 -15.01
N SER A 298 0.82 12.54 -14.50
CA SER A 298 0.63 13.17 -13.20
C SER A 298 0.69 14.67 -13.34
N GLY A 299 0.06 15.37 -12.42
CA GLY A 299 0.13 16.82 -12.40
C GLY A 299 -0.39 17.40 -11.10
N GLY A 300 0.17 18.55 -10.73
CA GLY A 300 -0.28 19.29 -9.57
C GLY A 300 0.13 20.75 -9.62
N GLY A 301 -0.39 21.51 -8.67
CA GLY A 301 -0.13 22.93 -8.54
C GLY A 301 -1.16 23.63 -7.66
N PRO A 302 -1.21 24.96 -7.70
CA PRO A 302 -2.18 25.73 -6.94
C PRO A 302 -3.60 25.50 -7.45
N LEU A 303 -4.51 25.21 -6.52
CA LEU A 303 -5.94 25.12 -6.77
C LEU A 303 -6.51 26.52 -6.84
N VAL A 304 -6.88 26.95 -8.05
CA VAL A 304 -7.54 28.24 -8.28
C VAL A 304 -8.96 27.96 -8.73
N ILE A 305 -9.92 28.23 -7.85
CA ILE A 305 -11.36 28.17 -8.17
C ILE A 305 -11.86 29.61 -8.17
N PRO A 306 -12.29 30.16 -9.33
CA PRO A 306 -12.77 31.53 -9.42
C PRO A 306 -13.76 31.85 -8.30
N HIS A 307 -13.54 32.96 -7.60
CA HIS A 307 -14.36 33.47 -6.48
C HIS A 307 -14.41 32.62 -5.20
N LEU A 308 -13.78 31.43 -5.15
CA LEU A 308 -13.80 30.55 -3.98
C LEU A 308 -12.40 30.32 -3.40
N VAL A 309 -11.40 30.12 -4.27
CA VAL A 309 -10.03 29.82 -3.86
C VAL A 309 -9.07 30.59 -4.75
N SER A 310 -8.29 31.51 -4.16
CA SER A 310 -7.21 32.21 -4.87
C SER A 310 -5.89 31.48 -4.69
N LYS A 311 -4.92 31.78 -5.56
CA LYS A 311 -3.55 31.27 -5.44
C LYS A 311 -2.86 31.71 -4.13
N GLU A 312 -3.30 32.81 -3.54
CA GLU A 312 -2.76 33.34 -2.28
C GLU A 312 -3.23 32.55 -1.06
N ASN A 313 -4.31 31.76 -1.18
CA ASN A 313 -4.83 30.97 -0.08
C ASN A 313 -4.01 29.70 0.18
N ASN A 314 -2.96 29.43 -0.59
CA ASN A 314 -2.07 28.26 -0.46
C ASN A 314 -2.80 26.90 -0.51
N TRP A 315 -3.86 26.79 -1.32
CA TRP A 315 -4.51 25.51 -1.60
C TRP A 315 -3.83 24.86 -2.78
N TYR A 316 -3.48 23.58 -2.64
CA TYR A 316 -2.76 22.82 -3.66
C TYR A 316 -3.44 21.50 -3.95
N VAL A 317 -3.34 21.06 -5.20
CA VAL A 317 -3.87 19.76 -5.66
C VAL A 317 -2.82 19.02 -6.45
N PHE A 318 -2.83 17.70 -6.34
CA PHE A 318 -2.04 16.79 -7.17
C PHE A 318 -2.89 15.57 -7.51
N GLY A 319 -2.69 15.03 -8.70
CA GLY A 319 -3.36 13.81 -9.15
C GLY A 319 -2.55 13.10 -10.22
N TRP A 320 -2.84 11.82 -10.40
CA TRP A 320 -2.22 11.00 -11.43
C TRP A 320 -3.21 9.98 -11.99
N TYR A 321 -2.86 9.46 -13.15
CA TYR A 321 -3.52 8.34 -13.80
C TYR A 321 -2.46 7.42 -14.38
N GLU A 322 -2.61 6.11 -14.15
CA GLU A 322 -1.85 5.09 -14.86
C GLU A 322 -2.78 4.02 -15.43
N GLY A 323 -2.57 3.68 -16.69
CA GLY A 323 -3.28 2.65 -17.41
C GLY A 323 -2.32 1.59 -17.93
N ILE A 324 -2.62 0.32 -17.65
CA ILE A 324 -1.90 -0.82 -18.21
C ILE A 324 -2.83 -1.56 -19.17
N ARG A 325 -2.35 -1.82 -20.38
CA ARG A 325 -3.02 -2.59 -21.42
C ARG A 325 -2.15 -3.79 -21.78
N GLN A 326 -2.57 -4.93 -21.25
CA GLN A 326 -1.99 -6.23 -21.56
C GLN A 326 -3.08 -7.12 -22.16
N PRO A 327 -3.12 -7.31 -23.48
CA PRO A 327 -3.97 -8.31 -24.10
C PRO A 327 -3.42 -9.69 -23.71
N SER A 328 -3.97 -10.27 -22.65
CA SER A 328 -3.74 -11.67 -22.30
C SER A 328 -5.03 -12.45 -22.51
N ARG A 329 -4.89 -13.70 -22.95
CA ARG A 329 -5.97 -14.67 -22.95
C ARG A 329 -5.67 -15.62 -21.79
N SER A 330 -6.41 -15.48 -20.70
CA SER A 330 -6.22 -16.30 -19.50
C SER A 330 -7.39 -17.26 -19.35
N PRO A 331 -7.43 -18.36 -20.13
CA PRO A 331 -8.44 -19.40 -19.90
C PRO A 331 -8.32 -19.89 -18.45
N SER A 332 -9.42 -19.83 -17.70
CA SER A 332 -9.45 -20.33 -16.33
C SER A 332 -9.86 -21.78 -16.36
N TYR A 333 -8.92 -22.68 -16.04
CA TYR A 333 -9.21 -24.10 -15.91
C TYR A 333 -9.50 -24.42 -14.45
N ALA A 334 -10.60 -25.13 -14.21
CA ALA A 334 -10.93 -25.62 -12.87
C ALA A 334 -11.37 -27.07 -12.93
N LEU A 335 -11.17 -27.78 -11.82
CA LEU A 335 -11.82 -29.05 -11.57
C LEU A 335 -13.05 -28.72 -10.73
N VAL A 336 -14.23 -28.98 -11.29
CA VAL A 336 -15.52 -28.79 -10.63
C VAL A 336 -16.23 -30.14 -10.51
N PRO A 337 -17.09 -30.33 -9.51
CA PRO A 337 -17.85 -31.57 -9.40
C PRO A 337 -18.68 -31.84 -10.65
N SER A 338 -18.57 -33.06 -11.17
CA SER A 338 -19.39 -33.59 -12.25
C SER A 338 -20.82 -33.86 -11.77
N ASP A 339 -21.76 -33.99 -12.72
CA ASP A 339 -23.14 -34.35 -12.38
C ASP A 339 -23.23 -35.74 -11.70
N ALA A 340 -22.30 -36.65 -11.99
CA ALA A 340 -22.18 -37.95 -11.34
C ALA A 340 -21.75 -37.80 -9.87
N GLU A 341 -20.70 -37.04 -9.60
CA GLU A 341 -20.22 -36.77 -8.23
C GLU A 341 -21.29 -36.05 -7.39
N LEU A 342 -22.03 -35.11 -7.98
CA LEU A 342 -23.16 -34.42 -7.34
C LEU A 342 -24.34 -35.36 -7.03
N ALA A 343 -24.43 -36.51 -7.71
CA ALA A 343 -25.39 -37.57 -7.44
C ALA A 343 -24.83 -38.65 -6.50
N GLY A 344 -23.59 -38.50 -6.02
CA GLY A 344 -22.93 -39.46 -5.15
C GLY A 344 -22.19 -40.59 -5.87
N ASP A 345 -22.05 -40.51 -7.18
CA ASP A 345 -21.32 -41.49 -7.99
C ASP A 345 -19.90 -41.00 -8.28
N PHE A 346 -18.93 -41.58 -7.58
CA PHE A 346 -17.50 -41.29 -7.74
C PHE A 346 -16.78 -42.41 -8.48
N SER A 347 -17.49 -43.26 -9.26
CA SER A 347 -16.89 -44.41 -9.94
C SER A 347 -15.77 -44.06 -10.93
N ALA A 348 -15.68 -42.80 -11.37
CA ALA A 348 -14.62 -42.27 -12.22
C ALA A 348 -13.40 -41.71 -11.45
N ASP A 349 -13.48 -41.63 -10.12
CA ASP A 349 -12.48 -41.02 -9.24
C ASP A 349 -11.63 -42.07 -8.50
N PRO A 350 -10.52 -41.67 -7.85
CA PRO A 350 -9.84 -42.53 -6.90
C PRO A 350 -10.78 -43.08 -5.81
N LEU A 351 -10.41 -44.21 -5.23
CA LEU A 351 -11.24 -44.91 -4.25
C LEU A 351 -11.59 -44.00 -3.06
N ILE A 352 -12.89 -43.81 -2.82
CA ILE A 352 -13.46 -43.07 -1.70
C ILE A 352 -13.80 -44.02 -0.56
N TYR A 353 -13.58 -43.55 0.67
CA TYR A 353 -13.70 -44.38 1.86
C TYR A 353 -14.78 -43.90 2.80
N ASN A 354 -15.45 -44.85 3.44
CA ASN A 354 -16.46 -44.56 4.43
C ASN A 354 -15.80 -44.15 5.76
N PRO A 355 -15.95 -42.88 6.21
CA PRO A 355 -15.32 -42.42 7.43
C PRO A 355 -15.83 -43.14 8.68
N TYR A 356 -17.07 -43.66 8.67
CA TYR A 356 -17.69 -44.38 9.79
C TYR A 356 -17.16 -45.80 9.99
N THR A 357 -16.36 -46.32 9.05
CA THR A 357 -15.69 -47.62 9.16
C THR A 357 -14.24 -47.51 9.62
N SER A 358 -13.81 -46.32 10.04
CA SER A 358 -12.45 -46.09 10.49
C SER A 358 -12.18 -46.85 11.79
N VAL A 359 -11.17 -47.71 11.78
CA VAL A 359 -10.61 -48.33 12.98
C VAL A 359 -9.31 -47.61 13.32
N VAL A 360 -9.16 -47.17 14.56
CA VAL A 360 -7.96 -46.48 15.06
C VAL A 360 -7.31 -47.26 16.19
N ASP A 361 -6.02 -47.07 16.40
CA ASP A 361 -5.31 -47.59 17.57
C ASP A 361 -5.55 -46.73 18.84
N ALA A 362 -4.94 -47.13 19.96
CA ALA A 362 -5.05 -46.42 21.23
C ALA A 362 -4.48 -44.98 21.20
N ASN A 363 -3.64 -44.65 20.20
CA ASN A 363 -3.07 -43.32 20.00
C ASN A 363 -3.84 -42.50 18.94
N GLY A 364 -4.96 -43.03 18.42
CA GLY A 364 -5.77 -42.39 17.40
C GLY A 364 -5.25 -42.51 15.97
N ARG A 365 -4.24 -43.36 15.71
CA ARG A 365 -3.72 -43.60 14.35
C ARG A 365 -4.68 -44.53 13.59
N LEU A 366 -5.02 -44.15 12.36
CA LEU A 366 -5.85 -44.97 11.46
C LEU A 366 -5.17 -46.31 11.14
N LEU A 367 -5.83 -47.41 11.49
CA LEU A 367 -5.40 -48.78 11.19
C LEU A 367 -6.06 -49.30 9.91
N SER A 368 -7.36 -49.05 9.75
CA SER A 368 -8.10 -49.46 8.55
C SER A 368 -9.32 -48.59 8.31
N ARG A 369 -9.79 -48.58 7.06
CA ARG A 369 -11.04 -47.94 6.64
C ARG A 369 -11.57 -48.66 5.41
N SER A 370 -12.86 -48.97 5.39
CA SER A 370 -13.49 -49.65 4.27
C SER A 370 -13.86 -48.64 3.16
N PRO A 371 -13.63 -48.98 1.88
CA PRO A 371 -14.11 -48.18 0.77
C PRO A 371 -15.63 -48.21 0.67
N PHE A 372 -16.22 -47.21 0.01
CA PHE A 372 -17.62 -47.30 -0.42
C PHE A 372 -17.75 -48.35 -1.54
N ALA A 373 -18.82 -49.14 -1.51
CA ALA A 373 -19.10 -50.10 -2.56
C ALA A 373 -19.26 -49.38 -3.90
N ASN A 374 -18.59 -49.88 -4.95
CA ASN A 374 -18.57 -49.30 -6.31
C ASN A 374 -18.15 -47.82 -6.38
N ASN A 375 -17.48 -47.28 -5.35
CA ASN A 375 -17.20 -45.85 -5.22
C ASN A 375 -18.47 -44.97 -5.20
N GLN A 376 -19.59 -45.51 -4.72
CA GLN A 376 -20.86 -44.80 -4.67
C GLN A 376 -21.28 -44.51 -3.24
N ILE A 377 -21.59 -43.24 -2.98
CA ILE A 377 -22.14 -42.80 -1.71
C ILE A 377 -23.63 -43.18 -1.67
N PRO A 378 -24.08 -43.97 -0.69
CA PRO A 378 -25.47 -44.42 -0.66
C PRO A 378 -26.45 -43.25 -0.48
N THR A 379 -27.49 -43.23 -1.32
CA THR A 379 -28.63 -42.32 -1.24
C THR A 379 -29.87 -43.07 -0.75
N GLY A 380 -30.61 -42.54 0.23
CA GLY A 380 -31.89 -43.11 0.72
C GLY A 380 -31.90 -43.45 2.22
N SER A 381 -33.09 -43.59 2.81
CA SER A 381 -33.33 -43.65 4.27
C SER A 381 -32.75 -44.84 5.03
N THR A 382 -32.21 -45.84 4.35
CA THR A 382 -31.55 -47.02 4.95
C THR A 382 -30.07 -47.06 4.62
N ASN A 383 -29.36 -45.95 4.87
CA ASN A 383 -27.93 -45.84 4.60
C ASN A 383 -27.10 -45.88 5.90
N ILE A 384 -25.79 -46.10 5.74
CA ILE A 384 -24.79 -46.17 6.80
C ILE A 384 -24.57 -44.85 7.58
N CYS A 385 -25.24 -43.77 7.17
CA CYS A 385 -25.16 -42.42 7.72
C CYS A 385 -26.47 -41.97 8.40
N SER A 386 -27.34 -42.92 8.77
CA SER A 386 -28.52 -42.68 9.62
C SER A 386 -28.17 -41.84 10.87
N PRO A 387 -29.00 -40.84 11.25
CA PRO A 387 -30.38 -40.61 10.80
C PRO A 387 -30.50 -39.81 9.49
N ASN A 388 -29.39 -39.43 8.85
CA ASN A 388 -29.46 -38.66 7.61
C ASN A 388 -29.90 -39.55 6.43
N PRO A 389 -30.83 -39.06 5.57
CA PRO A 389 -31.35 -39.82 4.45
C PRO A 389 -30.33 -40.04 3.33
N THR A 390 -29.18 -39.35 3.34
CA THR A 390 -28.01 -39.71 2.53
C THR A 390 -26.74 -39.37 3.32
N CYS A 391 -25.60 -39.93 2.91
CA CYS A 391 -24.30 -39.49 3.44
C CYS A 391 -23.82 -38.17 2.81
N ILE A 392 -24.55 -37.61 1.84
CA ILE A 392 -24.32 -36.29 1.26
C ILE A 392 -25.16 -35.27 2.05
N HIS A 393 -24.49 -34.27 2.62
CA HIS A 393 -25.19 -33.22 3.36
C HIS A 393 -25.92 -32.28 2.39
N ASP A 394 -27.24 -32.14 2.50
CA ASP A 394 -28.06 -31.34 1.58
C ASP A 394 -27.60 -29.88 1.48
N GLY A 395 -27.23 -29.26 2.61
CA GLY A 395 -26.69 -27.91 2.62
C GLY A 395 -25.36 -27.78 1.86
N ALA A 396 -24.51 -28.80 1.92
CA ALA A 396 -23.25 -28.79 1.18
C ALA A 396 -23.52 -28.96 -0.33
N LEU A 397 -24.45 -29.84 -0.69
CA LEU A 397 -24.88 -30.02 -2.08
C LEU A 397 -25.49 -28.74 -2.68
N GLN A 398 -26.29 -28.01 -1.90
CA GLN A 398 -26.85 -26.72 -2.31
C GLN A 398 -25.78 -25.65 -2.49
N ILE A 399 -24.81 -25.56 -1.57
CA ILE A 399 -23.66 -24.65 -1.70
C ILE A 399 -22.89 -24.96 -2.98
N VAL A 400 -22.58 -26.23 -3.23
CA VAL A 400 -21.83 -26.64 -4.42
C VAL A 400 -22.60 -26.29 -5.70
N LYS A 401 -23.90 -26.64 -5.78
CA LYS A 401 -24.75 -26.35 -6.94
C LYS A 401 -24.95 -24.86 -7.21
N THR A 402 -24.83 -24.01 -6.18
CA THR A 402 -25.07 -22.57 -6.28
C THR A 402 -23.79 -21.78 -6.55
N LEU A 403 -22.68 -22.15 -5.91
CA LEU A 403 -21.43 -21.37 -5.96
C LEU A 403 -20.45 -21.84 -7.04
N PHE A 404 -20.54 -23.11 -7.48
CA PHE A 404 -19.62 -23.67 -8.45
C PHE A 404 -20.28 -23.77 -9.83
N PRO A 405 -19.55 -23.42 -10.91
CA PRO A 405 -20.04 -23.64 -12.25
C PRO A 405 -20.06 -25.14 -12.56
N ARG A 406 -20.96 -25.56 -13.45
CA ARG A 406 -20.98 -26.94 -13.94
C ARG A 406 -19.84 -27.19 -14.91
N ALA A 407 -19.34 -28.42 -14.92
CA ALA A 407 -18.37 -28.87 -15.90
C ALA A 407 -18.88 -28.57 -17.32
N ASN A 408 -18.03 -27.96 -18.15
CA ASN A 408 -18.34 -27.65 -19.55
C ASN A 408 -17.33 -28.29 -20.52
N LEU A 409 -16.41 -29.10 -19.99
CA LEU A 409 -15.48 -29.93 -20.74
C LEU A 409 -15.65 -31.41 -20.30
N PRO A 410 -15.29 -32.37 -21.16
CA PRO A 410 -15.17 -33.77 -20.74
C PRO A 410 -14.20 -33.92 -19.56
N THR A 411 -14.51 -34.82 -18.62
CA THR A 411 -13.64 -35.12 -17.47
C THR A 411 -12.22 -35.47 -17.95
N GLY A 412 -11.21 -34.81 -17.37
CA GLY A 412 -9.81 -35.09 -17.70
C GLY A 412 -9.27 -34.40 -18.95
N SER A 413 -10.09 -33.64 -19.69
CA SER A 413 -9.68 -33.06 -20.99
C SER A 413 -8.90 -31.75 -20.90
N GLY A 414 -8.96 -31.04 -19.77
CA GLY A 414 -8.16 -29.85 -19.51
C GLY A 414 -6.80 -30.16 -18.85
N PRO A 415 -5.87 -29.18 -18.79
CA PRO A 415 -4.60 -29.33 -18.09
C PRO A 415 -4.81 -29.78 -16.63
N GLY A 416 -4.03 -30.76 -16.19
CA GLY A 416 -4.15 -31.32 -14.83
C GLY A 416 -5.43 -32.10 -14.57
N GLY A 417 -6.15 -32.52 -15.62
CA GLY A 417 -7.39 -33.29 -15.50
C GLY A 417 -8.66 -32.45 -15.30
N THR A 418 -8.56 -31.14 -15.49
CA THR A 418 -9.67 -30.19 -15.33
C THR A 418 -10.83 -30.46 -16.28
N ASN A 419 -12.05 -30.14 -15.85
CA ASN A 419 -13.32 -30.38 -16.56
C ASN A 419 -14.16 -29.10 -16.73
N TYR A 420 -13.59 -27.94 -16.40
CA TYR A 420 -14.20 -26.65 -16.61
C TYR A 420 -13.23 -25.66 -17.26
N LEU A 421 -13.74 -24.90 -18.22
CA LEU A 421 -13.07 -23.78 -18.88
C LEU A 421 -13.94 -22.52 -18.74
N GLY A 422 -13.45 -21.59 -17.93
CA GLY A 422 -13.97 -20.22 -17.85
C GLY A 422 -13.30 -19.32 -18.88
N THR A 423 -14.09 -18.40 -19.45
CA THR A 423 -13.63 -17.33 -20.35
C THR A 423 -13.35 -16.05 -19.61
#